data_AF-A0A672M2S6-F1
#
_entry.id   AF-A0A672M2S6-F1
#
_cell.length_a   1.000
_cell.length_b   1.000
_cell.length_c   1.000
_cell.angle_alpha   90.00
_cell.angle_beta   90.00
_cell.angle_gamma   90.00
#
_symmetry.space_group_name_H-M   'P 1'
#
loop_
_entity.id
_entity.type
_entity.pdbx_description
1 polymer ?
#
loop_
_entity_poly.entity_id
_entity_poly.type
_entity_poly.pdbx_seq_one_letter_code
_entity_poly.pdbx_strand_id
1 'polypeptide(L)'
;MDAAEFRRRGKEMVDYVADYLENIEKRQVYPDVEPGYLRSLIPEEAPEEAESYEDVVKDIERVIMPGVTHWHSPYFYAYFPTAHSFPAMLADMLCGAIGCIGFSWAASPACTELETVMLDWLGKMLKLPEDFLAGTEGRGGGVIQGTASEATLIALLAARSKIVKLIQADHPDRSETDIISKLVAYSSDQAHSSVERAGLIGGVRMKKMPTDSKFSVRGAALQKVLEEDRAAGLIPFFFCATLGTTPSCAFDCITELGPICNAEKIWMHIDAAYAGSAFICPEFRPLLNGVEFADSFNFNPHKWLLVNFDCSFICHISSHLISLQHWQIPLGRRFRSLKMWFVFRMYGLKGLQAYIRKHVGLAKEFETLVRADQRFEISADVVLGLVCFRFKGSNELNETLLKRINRARKIHLVPCQLAGKFVLRFAVCARTTEREIRSENHIRPGQNGATSSRLTRSRRTLSRTPGSRAIGGKAYRRSLGQVCTMASEPQWSWMSQREPEGTVRHLSRKQVHLSQAKNSPYLLHHLGMRFHSPGLGPCLNRMSAPIFRCLGICTALNKMSLP
;
A
#
# COMPACT_ATOMS: atom_id res chain seq x y z
N MET A 1 -21.46 16.62 -20.86
CA MET A 1 -22.36 15.97 -19.88
C MET A 1 -22.85 17.02 -18.87
N ASP A 2 -24.11 16.99 -18.48
CA ASP A 2 -24.69 17.86 -17.43
C ASP A 2 -25.02 17.08 -16.14
N ALA A 3 -25.67 17.73 -15.16
CA ALA A 3 -25.99 17.10 -13.88
C ALA A 3 -27.07 16.00 -13.97
N ALA A 4 -28.03 16.10 -14.89
CA ALA A 4 -29.06 15.09 -15.06
C ALA A 4 -28.46 13.81 -15.66
N GLU A 5 -27.60 14.00 -16.67
CA GLU A 5 -26.86 12.92 -17.27
C GLU A 5 -25.86 12.30 -16.28
N PHE A 6 -25.15 13.11 -15.49
CA PHE A 6 -24.28 12.61 -14.41
C PHE A 6 -25.05 11.75 -13.39
N ARG A 7 -26.28 12.10 -13.03
CA ARG A 7 -27.10 11.27 -12.12
C ARG A 7 -27.46 9.92 -12.73
N ARG A 8 -27.66 9.86 -14.05
CA ARG A 8 -27.91 8.61 -14.76
C ARG A 8 -26.62 7.78 -14.82
N ARG A 9 -25.56 8.33 -15.40
CA ARG A 9 -24.28 7.63 -15.61
C ARG A 9 -23.55 7.29 -14.32
N GLY A 10 -23.66 8.15 -13.31
CA GLY A 10 -23.12 7.88 -11.99
C GLY A 10 -23.75 6.66 -11.34
N LYS A 11 -25.05 6.41 -11.54
CA LYS A 11 -25.72 5.19 -11.05
C LYS A 11 -25.28 3.97 -11.84
N GLU A 12 -25.22 4.06 -13.16
CA GLU A 12 -24.71 2.99 -14.03
C GLU A 12 -23.29 2.57 -13.63
N MET A 13 -22.41 3.53 -13.31
CA MET A 13 -21.05 3.24 -12.84
C MET A 13 -21.02 2.64 -11.43
N VAL A 14 -21.91 3.05 -10.53
CA VAL A 14 -22.03 2.43 -9.19
C VAL A 14 -22.42 0.95 -9.32
N ASP A 15 -23.39 0.64 -10.18
CA ASP A 15 -23.81 -0.74 -10.45
C ASP A 15 -22.66 -1.54 -11.08
N TYR A 16 -21.94 -0.98 -12.07
CA TYR A 16 -20.76 -1.61 -12.66
C TYR A 16 -19.66 -1.93 -11.63
N VAL A 17 -19.34 -0.99 -10.74
CA VAL A 17 -18.33 -1.20 -9.69
C VAL A 17 -18.76 -2.30 -8.72
N ALA A 18 -20.04 -2.33 -8.32
CA ALA A 18 -20.58 -3.39 -7.47
C ALA A 18 -20.47 -4.75 -8.18
N ASP A 19 -20.96 -4.85 -9.42
CA ASP A 19 -20.92 -6.07 -10.22
C ASP A 19 -19.48 -6.58 -10.44
N TYR A 20 -18.54 -5.68 -10.74
CA TYR A 20 -17.13 -6.01 -10.90
C TYR A 20 -16.56 -6.65 -9.63
N LEU A 21 -16.86 -6.10 -8.45
CA LEU A 21 -16.33 -6.56 -7.18
C LEU A 21 -17.01 -7.83 -6.68
N GLU A 22 -18.32 -7.96 -6.86
CA GLU A 22 -19.07 -9.17 -6.51
C GLU A 22 -18.63 -10.36 -7.37
N ASN A 23 -18.29 -10.12 -8.64
CA ASN A 23 -17.88 -11.16 -9.58
C ASN A 23 -16.36 -11.26 -9.78
N ILE A 24 -15.54 -10.56 -8.98
CA ILE A 24 -14.09 -10.48 -9.19
C ILE A 24 -13.39 -11.85 -9.11
N GLU A 25 -13.97 -12.81 -8.38
CA GLU A 25 -13.47 -14.18 -8.28
C GLU A 25 -13.52 -14.95 -9.61
N LYS A 26 -14.39 -14.53 -10.54
CA LYS A 26 -14.52 -15.12 -11.87
C LYS A 26 -13.46 -14.59 -12.84
N ARG A 27 -12.77 -13.51 -12.48
CA ARG A 27 -11.73 -12.90 -13.32
C ARG A 27 -10.38 -13.58 -13.09
N GLN A 28 -9.65 -13.74 -14.18
CA GLN A 28 -8.26 -14.19 -14.14
C GLN A 28 -7.40 -13.12 -13.45
N VAL A 29 -6.79 -13.45 -12.31
CA VAL A 29 -6.09 -12.48 -11.44
C VAL A 29 -5.00 -11.69 -12.18
N TYR A 30 -4.16 -12.38 -12.95
CA TYR A 30 -2.99 -11.81 -13.64
C TYR A 30 -3.19 -11.90 -15.16
N PRO A 31 -3.04 -10.80 -15.90
CA PRO A 31 -3.42 -10.74 -17.31
C PRO A 31 -2.45 -11.52 -18.23
N ASP A 32 -2.95 -11.89 -19.42
CA ASP A 32 -2.18 -12.53 -20.51
C ASP A 32 -1.85 -11.50 -21.61
N VAL A 33 -1.26 -10.39 -21.21
CA VAL A 33 -0.86 -9.31 -22.13
C VAL A 33 0.65 -9.08 -22.05
N GLU A 34 1.22 -8.61 -23.15
CA GLU A 34 2.62 -8.22 -23.23
C GLU A 34 2.78 -6.69 -23.11
N PRO A 35 3.93 -6.18 -22.64
CA PRO A 35 4.19 -4.75 -22.62
C PRO A 35 3.95 -4.09 -23.98
N GLY A 36 3.08 -3.08 -24.01
CA GLY A 36 2.70 -2.36 -25.23
C GLY A 36 1.35 -2.76 -25.85
N TYR A 37 0.69 -3.83 -25.36
CA TYR A 37 -0.58 -4.35 -25.93
C TYR A 37 -1.68 -3.30 -26.15
N LEU A 38 -1.77 -2.30 -25.27
CA LEU A 38 -2.86 -1.34 -25.23
C LEU A 38 -2.86 -0.38 -26.43
N ARG A 39 -1.67 -0.05 -26.96
CA ARG A 39 -1.48 0.99 -27.97
C ARG A 39 -2.25 0.68 -29.26
N SER A 40 -2.33 -0.59 -29.65
CA SER A 40 -3.05 -1.01 -30.87
C SER A 40 -4.56 -1.16 -30.68
N LEU A 41 -5.08 -0.94 -29.46
CA LEU A 41 -6.51 -1.12 -29.14
C LEU A 41 -7.28 0.20 -29.05
N ILE A 42 -6.57 1.33 -29.10
CA ILE A 42 -7.09 2.69 -29.00
C ILE A 42 -6.61 3.55 -30.18
N PRO A 43 -7.30 4.65 -30.51
CA PRO A 43 -6.84 5.60 -31.53
C PRO A 43 -5.45 6.18 -31.22
N GLU A 44 -4.71 6.56 -32.26
CA GLU A 44 -3.38 7.17 -32.11
C GLU A 44 -3.44 8.63 -31.59
N GLU A 45 -4.59 9.29 -31.79
CA GLU A 45 -4.85 10.67 -31.42
C GLU A 45 -6.13 10.79 -30.59
N ALA A 46 -6.25 11.87 -29.82
CA ALA A 46 -7.48 12.16 -29.09
C ALA A 46 -8.62 12.53 -30.05
N PRO A 47 -9.88 12.19 -29.73
CA PRO A 47 -11.00 12.52 -30.62
C PRO A 47 -11.23 14.03 -30.67
N GLU A 48 -11.47 14.58 -31.87
CA GLU A 48 -11.82 16.00 -32.06
C GLU A 48 -13.21 16.30 -31.51
N GLU A 49 -14.13 15.35 -31.67
CA GLU A 49 -15.52 15.44 -31.22
C GLU A 49 -15.79 14.51 -30.03
N ALA A 50 -16.78 14.85 -29.21
CA ALA A 50 -17.11 14.04 -28.05
C ALA A 50 -17.65 12.66 -28.45
N GLU A 51 -17.10 11.60 -27.84
CA GLU A 51 -17.62 10.24 -27.96
C GLU A 51 -18.79 10.00 -26.99
N SER A 52 -19.60 8.99 -27.28
CA SER A 52 -20.70 8.60 -26.41
C SER A 52 -20.20 7.94 -25.11
N TYR A 53 -20.93 8.10 -24.01
CA TYR A 53 -20.60 7.43 -22.75
C TYR A 53 -20.64 5.90 -22.91
N GLU A 54 -21.59 5.40 -23.69
CA GLU A 54 -21.73 3.98 -23.99
C GLU A 54 -20.47 3.38 -24.63
N ASP A 55 -19.83 4.12 -25.54
CA ASP A 55 -18.62 3.63 -26.21
C ASP A 55 -17.42 3.65 -25.26
N VAL A 56 -17.28 4.71 -24.45
CA VAL A 56 -16.25 4.78 -23.39
C VAL A 56 -16.38 3.63 -22.38
N VAL A 57 -17.60 3.30 -21.94
CA VAL A 57 -17.83 2.20 -20.98
C VAL A 57 -17.61 0.83 -21.60
N LYS A 58 -17.97 0.61 -22.88
CA LYS A 58 -17.65 -0.66 -23.58
C LYS A 58 -16.15 -0.91 -23.61
N ASP A 59 -15.35 0.15 -23.74
CA ASP A 59 -13.90 0.06 -23.77
C ASP A 59 -13.28 -0.32 -22.42
N ILE A 60 -13.98 -0.14 -21.30
CA ILE A 60 -13.51 -0.63 -20.01
C ILE A 60 -13.33 -2.16 -20.04
N GLU A 61 -14.34 -2.91 -20.51
CA GLU A 61 -14.23 -4.38 -20.59
C GLU A 61 -13.42 -4.85 -21.79
N ARG A 62 -13.53 -4.16 -22.94
CA ARG A 62 -12.85 -4.55 -24.18
C ARG A 62 -11.35 -4.29 -24.15
N VAL A 63 -10.94 -3.16 -23.58
CA VAL A 63 -9.59 -2.61 -23.74
C VAL A 63 -8.83 -2.59 -22.42
N ILE A 64 -9.47 -2.15 -21.33
CA ILE A 64 -8.79 -1.94 -20.04
C ILE A 64 -8.69 -3.24 -19.26
N MET A 65 -9.81 -3.92 -18.99
CA MET A 65 -9.86 -5.12 -18.14
C MET A 65 -8.93 -6.25 -18.57
N PRO A 66 -8.67 -6.51 -19.87
CA PRO A 66 -7.72 -7.56 -20.29
C PRO A 66 -6.29 -7.36 -19.78
N GLY A 67 -5.88 -6.13 -19.47
CA GLY A 67 -4.56 -5.85 -18.88
C GLY A 67 -4.60 -5.44 -17.41
N VAL A 68 -5.76 -5.51 -16.76
CA VAL A 68 -5.86 -5.26 -15.31
C VAL A 68 -5.35 -6.47 -14.54
N THR A 69 -4.44 -6.23 -13.60
CA THR A 69 -4.18 -7.20 -12.52
C THR A 69 -5.19 -6.97 -11.41
N HIS A 70 -6.01 -7.96 -11.07
CA HIS A 70 -7.12 -7.80 -10.13
C HIS A 70 -6.67 -7.93 -8.67
N TRP A 71 -6.13 -6.83 -8.12
CA TRP A 71 -5.62 -6.73 -6.73
C TRP A 71 -6.63 -7.12 -5.64
N HIS A 72 -7.92 -7.02 -5.93
CA HIS A 72 -9.00 -7.31 -4.97
C HIS A 72 -9.63 -8.70 -5.17
N SER A 73 -9.08 -9.51 -6.08
CA SER A 73 -9.45 -10.91 -6.16
C SER A 73 -9.01 -11.65 -4.90
N PRO A 74 -9.85 -12.54 -4.32
CA PRO A 74 -9.45 -13.39 -3.20
C PRO A 74 -8.26 -14.31 -3.52
N TYR A 75 -7.89 -14.45 -4.80
CA TYR A 75 -6.77 -15.24 -5.31
C TYR A 75 -5.51 -14.42 -5.61
N PHE A 76 -5.52 -13.13 -5.30
CA PHE A 76 -4.33 -12.28 -5.35
C PHE A 76 -3.56 -12.40 -4.04
N TYR A 77 -2.36 -13.00 -4.09
CA TYR A 77 -1.49 -13.20 -2.94
C TYR A 77 -0.10 -12.57 -3.12
N ALA A 78 0.01 -11.63 -4.07
CA ALA A 78 1.25 -10.94 -4.41
C ALA A 78 1.48 -9.70 -3.53
N TYR A 79 2.75 -9.27 -3.45
CA TYR A 79 3.20 -8.05 -2.75
C TYR A 79 2.70 -7.98 -1.29
N PHE A 80 1.89 -6.96 -0.99
CA PHE A 80 1.08 -6.75 0.21
C PHE A 80 -0.28 -6.22 -0.25
N PRO A 81 -1.33 -6.30 0.59
CA PRO A 81 -2.63 -5.74 0.25
C PRO A 81 -2.53 -4.26 -0.12
N THR A 82 -3.33 -3.86 -1.11
CA THR A 82 -3.78 -2.48 -1.28
C THR A 82 -5.22 -2.36 -0.80
N ALA A 83 -5.49 -1.32 -0.03
CA ALA A 83 -6.72 -1.14 0.68
C ALA A 83 -7.86 -0.79 -0.28
N HIS A 84 -9.03 -1.33 0.00
CA HIS A 84 -10.21 -1.09 -0.81
C HIS A 84 -11.49 -1.33 -0.02
N SER A 85 -12.35 -0.31 0.07
CA SER A 85 -13.67 -0.42 0.71
C SER A 85 -14.70 0.53 0.11
N PHE A 86 -15.97 0.15 0.19
CA PHE A 86 -17.07 1.01 -0.26
C PHE A 86 -17.14 2.35 0.50
N PRO A 87 -16.92 2.42 1.83
CA PRO A 87 -16.84 3.70 2.54
C PRO A 87 -15.80 4.67 1.96
N ALA A 88 -14.61 4.17 1.62
CA ALA A 88 -13.57 4.99 1.02
C ALA A 88 -13.92 5.45 -0.40
N MET A 89 -14.60 4.63 -1.21
CA MET A 89 -15.09 5.07 -2.53
C MET A 89 -16.13 6.18 -2.42
N LEU A 90 -17.11 6.04 -1.54
CA LEU A 90 -18.14 7.06 -1.31
C LEU A 90 -17.51 8.38 -0.88
N ALA A 91 -16.49 8.31 -0.01
CA ALA A 91 -15.73 9.48 0.40
C ALA A 91 -14.93 10.11 -0.75
N ASP A 92 -14.33 9.31 -1.63
CA ASP A 92 -13.55 9.84 -2.76
C ASP A 92 -14.46 10.43 -3.85
N MET A 93 -15.67 9.89 -4.05
CA MET A 93 -16.73 10.51 -4.86
C MET A 93 -17.06 11.92 -4.32
N LEU A 94 -17.24 12.04 -3.00
CA LEU A 94 -17.48 13.32 -2.36
C LEU A 94 -16.26 14.27 -2.45
N CYS A 95 -15.05 13.74 -2.26
CA CYS A 95 -13.80 14.50 -2.42
C CYS A 95 -13.69 15.09 -3.83
N GLY A 96 -14.00 14.29 -4.86
CA GLY A 96 -14.01 14.74 -6.26
C GLY A 96 -15.08 15.81 -6.52
N ALA A 97 -16.27 15.68 -5.92
CA ALA A 97 -17.34 16.65 -6.06
C ALA A 97 -17.05 17.99 -5.36
N ILE A 98 -16.42 17.97 -4.17
CA ILE A 98 -15.98 19.19 -3.48
C ILE A 98 -14.84 19.87 -4.25
N GLY A 99 -13.90 19.08 -4.79
CA GLY A 99 -12.88 19.57 -5.72
C GLY A 99 -11.93 20.64 -5.16
N CYS A 100 -11.81 20.78 -3.83
CA CYS A 100 -10.95 21.80 -3.24
C CYS A 100 -9.47 21.38 -3.22
N ILE A 101 -8.59 22.38 -3.19
CA ILE A 101 -7.13 22.19 -3.07
C ILE A 101 -6.67 22.82 -1.74
N GLY A 102 -6.38 21.98 -0.75
CA GLY A 102 -6.03 22.39 0.61
C GLY A 102 -4.55 22.74 0.80
N PHE A 103 -3.96 23.55 -0.10
CA PHE A 103 -2.56 23.98 0.04
C PHE A 103 -2.37 24.98 1.18
N SER A 104 -3.40 25.73 1.55
CA SER A 104 -3.40 26.59 2.74
C SER A 104 -4.68 26.37 3.53
N TRP A 105 -4.69 26.78 4.80
CA TRP A 105 -5.91 26.74 5.61
C TRP A 105 -7.04 27.56 4.95
N ALA A 106 -6.72 28.76 4.45
CA ALA A 106 -7.69 29.64 3.79
C ALA A 106 -8.26 29.04 2.50
N ALA A 107 -7.50 28.20 1.79
CA ALA A 107 -7.97 27.57 0.55
C ALA A 107 -9.12 26.56 0.80
N SER A 108 -9.11 25.88 1.94
CA SER A 108 -10.25 25.07 2.42
C SER A 108 -10.01 24.63 3.86
N PRO A 109 -10.57 25.34 4.87
CA PRO A 109 -10.32 25.04 6.28
C PRO A 109 -10.63 23.58 6.64
N ALA A 110 -11.78 23.07 6.20
CA ALA A 110 -12.21 21.70 6.48
C ALA A 110 -11.23 20.64 5.92
N CYS A 111 -10.56 20.92 4.80
CA CYS A 111 -9.56 20.02 4.21
C CYS A 111 -8.34 19.81 5.10
N THR A 112 -8.00 20.82 5.89
CA THR A 112 -6.88 20.80 6.83
C THR A 112 -7.35 20.30 8.20
N GLU A 113 -8.39 20.90 8.76
CA GLU A 113 -8.88 20.60 10.12
C GLU A 113 -9.31 19.14 10.29
N LEU A 114 -10.07 18.60 9.32
CA LEU A 114 -10.50 17.20 9.39
C LEU A 114 -9.30 16.24 9.29
N GLU A 115 -8.25 16.60 8.53
CA GLU A 115 -7.05 15.76 8.47
C GLU A 115 -6.38 15.66 9.84
N THR A 116 -6.12 16.80 10.49
CA THR A 116 -5.53 16.82 11.84
C THR A 116 -6.32 15.95 12.82
N VAL A 117 -7.65 16.09 12.86
CA VAL A 117 -8.50 15.30 13.76
C VAL A 117 -8.46 13.79 13.42
N MET A 118 -8.49 13.43 12.14
CA MET A 118 -8.43 12.02 11.71
C MET A 118 -7.08 11.38 12.04
N LEU A 119 -6.00 12.14 11.98
CA LEU A 119 -4.68 11.64 12.30
C LEU A 119 -4.46 11.54 13.80
N ASP A 120 -5.05 12.42 14.60
CA ASP A 120 -5.12 12.26 16.06
C ASP A 120 -5.94 11.02 16.46
N TRP A 121 -7.08 10.78 15.80
CA TRP A 121 -7.86 9.56 16.00
C TRP A 121 -7.02 8.32 15.70
N LEU A 122 -6.30 8.33 14.57
CA LEU A 122 -5.47 7.21 14.19
C LEU A 122 -4.29 7.02 15.16
N GLY A 123 -3.62 8.08 15.58
CA GLY A 123 -2.56 8.03 16.58
C GLY A 123 -3.05 7.45 17.91
N LYS A 124 -4.26 7.80 18.34
CA LYS A 124 -4.93 7.22 19.53
C LYS A 124 -5.28 5.75 19.34
N MET A 125 -5.79 5.35 18.17
CA MET A 125 -6.06 3.93 17.87
C MET A 125 -4.79 3.08 17.95
N LEU A 126 -3.66 3.63 17.51
CA LEU A 126 -2.34 3.01 17.57
C LEU A 126 -1.67 3.12 18.94
N LYS A 127 -2.23 3.88 19.88
CA LYS A 127 -1.58 4.25 21.15
C LYS A 127 -0.17 4.81 20.93
N LEU A 128 -0.03 5.75 20.00
CA LEU A 128 1.22 6.50 19.85
C LEU A 128 1.44 7.42 21.07
N PRO A 129 2.70 7.77 21.39
CA PRO A 129 3.01 8.81 22.34
C PRO A 129 2.26 10.12 22.04
N GLU A 130 1.86 10.84 23.10
CA GLU A 130 1.10 12.10 22.95
C GLU A 130 1.86 13.17 22.17
N ASP A 131 3.20 13.14 22.20
CA ASP A 131 4.05 14.07 21.43
C ASP A 131 3.89 13.92 19.90
N PHE A 132 3.31 12.81 19.40
CA PHE A 132 2.96 12.65 17.98
C PHE A 132 1.57 13.20 17.61
N LEU A 133 0.74 13.53 18.60
CA LEU A 133 -0.60 14.04 18.40
C LEU A 133 -0.55 15.56 18.28
N ALA A 134 -1.39 16.12 17.42
CA ALA A 134 -1.52 17.57 17.29
C ALA A 134 -2.20 18.17 18.53
N GLY A 135 -3.34 17.59 18.95
CA GLY A 135 -4.08 18.08 20.11
C GLY A 135 -4.34 19.60 20.07
N THR A 136 -4.43 20.22 21.24
CA THR A 136 -4.49 21.69 21.38
C THR A 136 -3.13 22.32 21.66
N GLU A 137 -2.22 21.57 22.28
CA GLU A 137 -0.88 22.02 22.71
C GLU A 137 0.21 21.02 22.30
N GLY A 138 -0.09 20.12 21.36
CA GLY A 138 0.84 19.06 20.95
C GLY A 138 2.11 19.61 20.32
N ARG A 139 3.22 18.92 20.59
CA ARG A 139 4.56 19.25 20.05
C ARG A 139 4.84 18.55 18.71
N GLY A 140 3.83 17.93 18.11
CA GLY A 140 3.94 17.22 16.85
C GLY A 140 2.61 17.20 16.12
N GLY A 141 2.47 16.25 15.21
CA GLY A 141 1.23 16.06 14.48
C GLY A 141 1.38 15.06 13.36
N GLY A 142 0.24 14.73 12.74
CA GLY A 142 0.19 13.89 11.55
C GLY A 142 -0.05 14.71 10.28
N VAL A 143 0.39 14.16 9.14
CA VAL A 143 -0.03 14.59 7.80
C VAL A 143 -0.26 13.37 6.89
N ILE A 144 -1.20 13.49 5.95
CA ILE A 144 -1.39 12.47 4.89
C ILE A 144 -0.41 12.72 3.75
N GLN A 145 0.42 11.73 3.46
CA GLN A 145 1.27 11.65 2.26
C GLN A 145 0.64 10.80 1.17
N GLY A 146 1.14 10.94 -0.06
CA GLY A 146 0.76 10.06 -1.17
C GLY A 146 1.19 8.61 -0.96
N THR A 147 2.42 8.41 -0.44
CA THR A 147 3.02 7.10 -0.22
C THR A 147 3.93 7.05 1.00
N ALA A 148 4.22 5.85 1.51
CA ALA A 148 5.31 5.64 2.47
C ALA A 148 6.67 6.03 1.89
N SER A 149 6.88 5.88 0.58
CA SER A 149 8.12 6.29 -0.09
C SER A 149 8.37 7.81 0.03
N GLU A 150 7.33 8.61 -0.21
CA GLU A 150 7.38 10.06 -0.02
C GLU A 150 7.57 10.42 1.46
N ALA A 151 6.89 9.71 2.36
CA ALA A 151 7.04 9.91 3.80
C ALA A 151 8.48 9.68 4.28
N THR A 152 9.13 8.60 3.83
CA THR A 152 10.55 8.32 4.12
C THR A 152 11.47 9.39 3.53
N LEU A 153 11.22 9.84 2.29
CA LEU A 153 12.00 10.92 1.69
C LEU A 153 11.88 12.22 2.48
N ILE A 154 10.67 12.60 2.89
CA ILE A 154 10.44 13.79 3.72
C ILE A 154 11.16 13.68 5.06
N ALA A 155 11.09 12.52 5.73
CA ALA A 155 11.81 12.29 6.98
C ALA A 155 13.33 12.44 6.79
N LEU A 156 13.88 11.88 5.71
CA LEU A 156 15.31 12.00 5.38
C LEU A 156 15.71 13.45 5.09
N LEU A 157 14.91 14.20 4.32
CA LEU A 157 15.19 15.60 4.02
C LEU A 157 15.09 16.49 5.27
N ALA A 158 14.14 16.21 6.16
CA ALA A 158 14.03 16.88 7.45
C ALA A 158 15.24 16.59 8.33
N ALA A 159 15.66 15.33 8.43
CA ALA A 159 16.85 14.93 9.17
C ALA A 159 18.12 15.60 8.63
N ARG A 160 18.29 15.60 7.29
CA ARG A 160 19.41 16.25 6.61
C ARG A 160 19.46 17.75 6.93
N SER A 161 18.31 18.42 6.82
CA SER A 161 18.22 19.86 7.11
C SER A 161 18.49 20.18 8.59
N LYS A 162 18.02 19.33 9.51
CA LYS A 162 18.26 19.45 10.96
C LYS A 162 19.75 19.31 11.27
N ILE A 163 20.40 18.26 10.79
CA ILE A 163 21.82 18.01 11.12
C ILE A 163 22.76 19.05 10.49
N VAL A 164 22.47 19.52 9.27
CA VAL A 164 23.24 20.61 8.63
C VAL A 164 23.17 21.87 9.48
N LYS A 165 21.97 22.29 9.90
CA LYS A 165 21.80 23.49 10.75
C LYS A 165 22.50 23.35 12.10
N LEU A 166 22.45 22.17 12.72
CA LEU A 166 23.14 21.91 13.99
C LEU A 166 24.66 22.05 13.84
N ILE A 167 25.23 21.44 12.79
CA ILE A 167 26.68 21.51 12.55
C ILE A 167 27.12 22.93 12.18
N GLN A 168 26.33 23.68 11.41
CA GLN A 168 26.64 25.06 11.06
C GLN A 168 26.55 26.01 12.26
N ALA A 169 25.67 25.73 13.22
CA ALA A 169 25.62 26.50 14.47
C ALA A 169 26.92 26.35 15.28
N ASP A 170 27.49 25.15 15.31
CA ASP A 170 28.75 24.86 16.01
C ASP A 170 30.00 25.22 15.17
N HIS A 171 29.88 25.19 13.84
CA HIS A 171 30.95 25.44 12.88
C HIS A 171 30.47 26.31 11.70
N PRO A 172 30.31 27.63 11.88
CA PRO A 172 29.74 28.53 10.87
C PRO A 172 30.48 28.57 9.54
N ASP A 173 31.79 28.30 9.55
CA ASP A 173 32.64 28.32 8.35
C ASP A 173 32.48 27.08 7.46
N ARG A 174 31.81 26.02 7.93
CA ARG A 174 31.59 24.81 7.14
C ARG A 174 30.44 25.02 6.14
N SER A 175 30.74 24.83 4.86
CA SER A 175 29.72 24.89 3.82
C SER A 175 28.71 23.73 3.97
N GLU A 176 27.47 23.97 3.55
CA GLU A 176 26.44 22.93 3.53
C GLU A 176 26.87 21.72 2.69
N THR A 177 27.50 21.96 1.53
CA THR A 177 28.01 20.91 0.64
C THR A 177 29.04 20.02 1.32
N ASP A 178 29.98 20.61 2.07
CA ASP A 178 31.00 19.85 2.80
C ASP A 178 30.38 18.96 3.87
N ILE A 179 29.37 19.47 4.58
CA ILE A 179 28.62 18.70 5.59
C ILE A 179 27.89 17.53 4.93
N ILE A 180 27.10 17.81 3.89
CA ILE A 180 26.31 16.80 3.17
C ILE A 180 27.22 15.69 2.61
N SER A 181 28.41 16.03 2.11
CA SER A 181 29.36 15.05 1.55
C SER A 181 29.81 13.97 2.55
N LYS A 182 29.69 14.25 3.86
CA LYS A 182 30.05 13.36 4.96
C LYS A 182 28.86 12.65 5.61
N LEU A 183 27.63 13.04 5.27
CA LEU A 183 26.43 12.44 5.85
C LEU A 183 26.26 10.98 5.41
N VAL A 184 25.92 10.12 6.36
CA VAL A 184 25.57 8.72 6.13
C VAL A 184 24.27 8.34 6.84
N ALA A 185 23.37 7.73 6.06
CA ALA A 185 22.10 7.20 6.49
C ALA A 185 22.14 5.66 6.48
N TYR A 186 21.31 5.05 7.31
CA TYR A 186 21.27 3.60 7.52
C TYR A 186 19.86 3.03 7.36
N SER A 187 19.79 1.78 6.94
CA SER A 187 18.56 0.99 6.88
C SER A 187 18.87 -0.50 6.99
N SER A 188 17.88 -1.32 7.29
CA SER A 188 18.00 -2.79 7.20
C SER A 188 18.39 -3.25 5.78
N ASP A 189 19.15 -4.33 5.65
CA ASP A 189 19.33 -5.00 4.35
C ASP A 189 18.04 -5.59 3.77
N GLN A 190 16.98 -5.68 4.60
CA GLN A 190 15.61 -6.04 4.23
C GLN A 190 14.68 -4.83 4.01
N ALA A 191 15.19 -3.61 4.15
CA ALA A 191 14.39 -2.40 3.98
C ALA A 191 13.78 -2.33 2.57
N HIS A 192 12.65 -1.64 2.46
CA HIS A 192 12.04 -1.42 1.16
C HIS A 192 12.91 -0.52 0.27
N SER A 193 12.88 -0.76 -1.04
CA SER A 193 13.65 0.02 -2.04
C SER A 193 13.41 1.53 -2.00
N SER A 194 12.33 2.00 -1.36
CA SER A 194 12.07 3.43 -1.14
C SER A 194 13.15 4.11 -0.31
N VAL A 195 13.81 3.40 0.61
CA VAL A 195 14.84 3.99 1.46
C VAL A 195 16.10 4.30 0.65
N GLU A 196 16.51 3.38 -0.22
CA GLU A 196 17.60 3.62 -1.19
C GLU A 196 17.26 4.78 -2.12
N ARG A 197 16.04 4.83 -2.65
CA ARG A 197 15.57 5.96 -3.48
C ARG A 197 15.58 7.28 -2.72
N ALA A 198 15.22 7.28 -1.44
CA ALA A 198 15.28 8.46 -0.59
C ALA A 198 16.72 8.93 -0.41
N GLY A 199 17.67 8.01 -0.21
CA GLY A 199 19.10 8.33 -0.16
C GLY A 199 19.61 8.93 -1.48
N LEU A 200 19.21 8.34 -2.61
CA LEU A 200 19.56 8.81 -3.96
C LEU A 200 19.05 10.23 -4.23
N ILE A 201 17.74 10.48 -4.02
CA ILE A 201 17.12 11.79 -4.24
C ILE A 201 17.62 12.81 -3.21
N GLY A 202 17.83 12.37 -1.97
CA GLY A 202 18.38 13.18 -0.90
C GLY A 202 19.87 13.49 -1.04
N GLY A 203 20.58 12.91 -2.01
CA GLY A 203 22.00 13.17 -2.23
C GLY A 203 22.88 12.77 -1.05
N VAL A 204 22.53 11.69 -0.33
CA VAL A 204 23.27 11.21 0.85
C VAL A 204 23.72 9.76 0.68
N ARG A 205 24.79 9.37 1.38
CA ARG A 205 25.24 7.98 1.40
C ARG A 205 24.22 7.14 2.18
N MET A 206 23.84 5.99 1.63
CA MET A 206 22.94 5.03 2.28
C MET A 206 23.67 3.71 2.49
N LYS A 207 23.70 3.21 3.72
CA LYS A 207 24.27 1.91 4.08
C LYS A 207 23.20 0.94 4.55
N LYS A 208 23.34 -0.32 4.15
CA LYS A 208 22.50 -1.43 4.59
C LYS A 208 23.14 -2.11 5.79
N MET A 209 22.35 -2.30 6.83
CA MET A 209 22.73 -2.98 8.05
C MET A 209 22.44 -4.47 7.91
N PRO A 210 23.39 -5.34 8.30
CA PRO A 210 23.13 -6.77 8.35
C PRO A 210 22.03 -7.06 9.37
N THR A 211 21.22 -8.07 9.07
CA THR A 211 20.17 -8.55 9.94
C THR A 211 20.54 -9.87 10.64
N ASP A 212 19.89 -10.15 11.77
CA ASP A 212 20.06 -11.42 12.49
C ASP A 212 19.30 -12.58 11.81
N SER A 213 19.29 -13.76 12.44
CA SER A 213 18.58 -14.94 11.92
C SER A 213 17.07 -14.76 11.73
N LYS A 214 16.46 -13.73 12.34
CA LYS A 214 15.06 -13.35 12.18
C LYS A 214 14.87 -12.21 11.19
N PHE A 215 15.92 -11.84 10.48
CA PHE A 215 15.94 -10.74 9.52
C PHE A 215 15.65 -9.38 10.18
N SER A 216 16.07 -9.21 11.45
CA SER A 216 15.93 -7.99 12.25
C SER A 216 17.28 -7.30 12.43
N VAL A 217 17.34 -5.97 12.28
CA VAL A 217 18.52 -5.20 12.68
C VAL A 217 18.58 -5.09 14.21
N ARG A 218 19.78 -5.31 14.76
CA ARG A 218 20.05 -5.36 16.20
C ARG A 218 20.95 -4.21 16.63
N GLY A 219 20.84 -3.80 17.90
CA GLY A 219 21.59 -2.67 18.44
C GLY A 219 23.11 -2.81 18.31
N ALA A 220 23.63 -4.01 18.57
CA ALA A 220 25.07 -4.29 18.47
C ALA A 220 25.62 -4.10 17.04
N ALA A 221 24.84 -4.47 16.01
CA ALA A 221 25.22 -4.26 14.63
C ALA A 221 25.28 -2.77 14.29
N LEU A 222 24.29 -1.99 14.75
CA LEU A 222 24.26 -0.54 14.57
C LEU A 222 25.45 0.13 15.26
N GLN A 223 25.69 -0.13 16.55
CA GLN A 223 26.79 0.48 17.31
C GLN A 223 28.14 0.30 16.61
N LYS A 224 28.44 -0.93 16.20
CA LYS A 224 29.69 -1.25 15.48
C LYS A 224 29.86 -0.40 14.21
N VAL A 225 28.83 -0.32 13.37
CA VAL A 225 28.91 0.45 12.12
C VAL A 225 29.02 1.95 12.39
N LEU A 226 28.32 2.46 13.42
CA LEU A 226 28.44 3.87 13.81
C LEU A 226 29.86 4.22 14.27
N GLU A 227 30.53 3.34 15.02
CA GLU A 227 31.92 3.51 15.43
C GLU A 227 32.87 3.54 14.22
N GLU A 228 32.73 2.59 13.30
CA GLU A 228 33.51 2.50 12.07
C GLU A 228 33.34 3.76 11.21
N ASP A 229 32.11 4.26 11.05
CA ASP A 229 31.82 5.41 10.21
C ASP A 229 32.26 6.74 10.83
N ARG A 230 32.15 6.88 12.15
CA ARG A 230 32.75 8.02 12.85
C ARG A 230 34.28 8.01 12.72
N ALA A 231 34.92 6.85 12.88
CA ALA A 231 36.37 6.71 12.70
C ALA A 231 36.81 7.06 11.27
N ALA A 232 35.96 6.80 10.27
CA ALA A 232 36.16 7.21 8.88
C ALA A 232 35.83 8.69 8.59
N GLY A 233 35.45 9.49 9.60
CA GLY A 233 35.11 10.90 9.46
C GLY A 233 33.73 11.16 8.83
N LEU A 234 32.87 10.15 8.78
CA LEU A 234 31.47 10.30 8.36
C LEU A 234 30.58 10.73 9.52
N ILE A 235 29.41 11.24 9.17
CA ILE A 235 28.44 11.81 10.10
C ILE A 235 27.15 11.00 9.99
N PRO A 236 26.94 10.03 10.90
CA PRO A 236 25.66 9.38 11.09
C PRO A 236 24.56 10.42 11.33
N PHE A 237 23.44 10.36 10.59
CA PHE A 237 22.36 11.33 10.80
C PHE A 237 20.94 10.78 10.66
N PHE A 238 20.75 9.62 10.01
CA PHE A 238 19.43 9.06 9.78
C PHE A 238 19.44 7.53 9.84
N PHE A 239 18.46 6.95 10.51
CA PHE A 239 18.20 5.51 10.52
C PHE A 239 16.74 5.23 10.18
N CYS A 240 16.50 4.41 9.14
CA CYS A 240 15.17 3.90 8.83
C CYS A 240 14.99 2.50 9.41
N ALA A 241 14.26 2.41 10.52
CA ALA A 241 13.84 1.15 11.11
C ALA A 241 12.57 0.64 10.43
N THR A 242 12.56 -0.62 10.03
CA THR A 242 11.43 -1.23 9.31
C THR A 242 10.65 -2.17 10.23
N LEU A 243 9.35 -1.93 10.39
CA LEU A 243 8.42 -2.82 11.08
C LEU A 243 7.50 -3.48 10.05
N GLY A 244 7.73 -4.76 9.76
CA GLY A 244 7.07 -5.48 8.68
C GLY A 244 7.78 -5.31 7.34
N THR A 245 9.02 -5.82 7.25
CA THR A 245 9.85 -5.77 6.04
C THR A 245 9.16 -6.38 4.83
N THR A 246 9.49 -5.89 3.63
CA THR A 246 8.85 -6.38 2.40
C THR A 246 9.12 -7.87 2.13
N PRO A 247 10.37 -8.38 2.28
CA PRO A 247 10.67 -9.77 1.96
C PRO A 247 9.89 -10.76 2.83
N SER A 248 9.90 -10.58 4.15
CA SER A 248 9.47 -11.59 5.12
C SER A 248 8.56 -11.07 6.24
N CYS A 249 8.18 -9.79 6.24
CA CYS A 249 7.44 -9.17 7.34
C CYS A 249 8.17 -9.29 8.69
N ALA A 250 9.51 -9.17 8.66
CA ALA A 250 10.34 -9.07 9.86
C ALA A 250 10.26 -7.69 10.51
N PHE A 251 10.75 -7.56 11.74
CA PHE A 251 10.67 -6.34 12.53
C PHE A 251 12.06 -6.01 13.08
N ASP A 252 12.57 -4.83 12.76
CA ASP A 252 13.80 -4.32 13.37
C ASP A 252 13.61 -4.10 14.88
N CYS A 253 14.65 -4.33 15.68
CA CYS A 253 14.55 -4.28 17.14
C CYS A 253 14.61 -2.82 17.66
N ILE A 254 13.53 -2.06 17.47
CA ILE A 254 13.50 -0.63 17.79
C ILE A 254 13.68 -0.31 19.28
N THR A 255 13.44 -1.26 20.19
CA THR A 255 13.78 -1.11 21.61
C THR A 255 15.29 -1.09 21.88
N GLU A 256 16.09 -1.70 21.01
CA GLU A 256 17.55 -1.62 21.05
C GLU A 256 18.06 -0.42 20.24
N LEU A 257 17.48 -0.18 19.06
CA LEU A 257 17.95 0.83 18.11
C LEU A 257 17.62 2.26 18.56
N GLY A 258 16.43 2.49 19.13
CA GLY A 258 15.95 3.80 19.56
C GLY A 258 16.89 4.51 20.55
N PRO A 259 17.29 3.87 21.67
CA PRO A 259 18.25 4.45 22.60
C PRO A 259 19.58 4.84 21.96
N ILE A 260 20.08 4.04 21.01
CA ILE A 260 21.32 4.33 20.27
C ILE A 260 21.13 5.58 19.40
N CYS A 261 20.05 5.62 18.60
CA CYS A 261 19.76 6.77 17.75
C CYS A 261 19.66 8.07 18.55
N ASN A 262 18.97 8.05 19.69
CA ASN A 262 18.86 9.22 20.57
C ASN A 262 20.20 9.66 21.17
N ALA A 263 21.01 8.73 21.68
CA ALA A 263 22.33 9.04 22.23
C ALA A 263 23.26 9.65 21.18
N GLU A 264 23.15 9.19 19.93
CA GLU A 264 23.97 9.59 18.79
C GLU A 264 23.38 10.77 18.00
N LYS A 265 22.23 11.32 18.44
CA LYS A 265 21.49 12.39 17.75
C LYS A 265 21.15 12.05 16.29
N ILE A 266 20.93 10.78 16.00
CA ILE A 266 20.50 10.26 14.69
C ILE A 266 18.99 10.33 14.62
N TRP A 267 18.45 10.89 13.52
CA TRP A 267 17.02 10.87 13.28
C TRP A 267 16.54 9.44 13.06
N MET A 268 15.65 8.93 13.92
CA MET A 268 15.04 7.62 13.72
C MET A 268 13.68 7.75 13.05
N HIS A 269 13.59 7.25 11.81
CA HIS A 269 12.34 7.08 11.09
C HIS A 269 11.87 5.62 11.18
N ILE A 270 10.61 5.40 11.53
CA ILE A 270 10.00 4.07 11.49
C ILE A 270 9.13 3.94 10.24
N ASP A 271 9.52 3.06 9.33
CA ASP A 271 8.68 2.58 8.22
C ASP A 271 7.91 1.33 8.66
N ALA A 272 6.63 1.50 8.96
CA ALA A 272 5.69 0.42 9.26
C ALA A 272 4.66 0.23 8.13
N ALA A 273 5.00 0.56 6.87
CA ALA A 273 4.11 0.66 5.73
C ALA A 273 2.95 -0.35 5.67
N TYR A 274 3.23 -1.63 5.91
CA TYR A 274 2.23 -2.70 5.96
C TYR A 274 1.77 -3.01 7.40
N ALA A 275 2.72 -3.33 8.30
CA ALA A 275 2.42 -3.83 9.64
C ALA A 275 1.76 -2.79 10.55
N GLY A 276 1.92 -1.49 10.27
CA GLY A 276 1.37 -0.41 11.09
C GLY A 276 -0.13 -0.50 11.31
N SER A 277 -0.87 -1.06 10.34
CA SER A 277 -2.31 -1.28 10.51
C SER A 277 -2.60 -2.25 11.67
N ALA A 278 -1.77 -3.27 11.87
CA ALA A 278 -1.95 -4.28 12.91
C ALA A 278 -1.90 -3.70 14.33
N PHE A 279 -1.20 -2.59 14.54
CA PHE A 279 -0.96 -2.01 15.86
C PHE A 279 -2.21 -1.37 16.51
N ILE A 280 -3.32 -1.24 15.77
CA ILE A 280 -4.62 -0.93 16.38
C ILE A 280 -5.17 -2.11 17.20
N CYS A 281 -4.65 -3.32 16.99
CA CYS A 281 -4.99 -4.51 17.76
C CYS A 281 -4.02 -4.64 18.95
N PRO A 282 -4.52 -4.70 20.20
CA PRO A 282 -3.67 -4.75 21.40
C PRO A 282 -2.63 -5.87 21.40
N GLU A 283 -2.94 -7.04 20.81
CA GLU A 283 -2.05 -8.20 20.74
C GLU A 283 -0.84 -8.01 19.81
N PHE A 284 -0.90 -7.07 18.85
CA PHE A 284 0.22 -6.76 17.94
C PHE A 284 0.92 -5.46 18.31
N ARG A 285 0.31 -4.61 19.15
CA ARG A 285 0.89 -3.34 19.61
C ARG A 285 2.28 -3.46 20.26
N PRO A 286 2.65 -4.55 20.96
CA PRO A 286 4.01 -4.71 21.51
C PRO A 286 5.12 -4.67 20.45
N LEU A 287 4.83 -4.99 19.19
CA LEU A 287 5.79 -4.88 18.07
C LEU A 287 6.19 -3.42 17.77
N LEU A 288 5.47 -2.44 18.31
CA LEU A 288 5.73 -1.00 18.20
C LEU A 288 6.31 -0.42 19.52
N ASN A 289 6.66 -1.24 20.52
CA ASN A 289 7.34 -0.73 21.72
C ASN A 289 8.70 -0.14 21.32
N GLY A 290 9.06 1.05 21.83
CA GLY A 290 10.23 1.81 21.39
C GLY A 290 9.92 2.93 20.38
N VAL A 291 8.66 3.09 19.96
CA VAL A 291 8.23 4.20 19.08
C VAL A 291 8.44 5.57 19.72
N GLU A 292 8.50 5.65 21.05
CA GLU A 292 8.84 6.84 21.82
C GLU A 292 10.23 7.41 21.53
N PHE A 293 11.13 6.59 20.95
CA PHE A 293 12.45 7.05 20.51
C PHE A 293 12.45 7.60 19.07
N ALA A 294 11.37 7.44 18.31
CA ALA A 294 11.34 7.84 16.92
C ALA A 294 11.11 9.36 16.76
N ASP A 295 11.83 9.99 15.84
CA ASP A 295 11.52 11.35 15.41
C ASP A 295 10.32 11.37 14.45
N SER A 296 10.15 10.29 13.65
CA SER A 296 8.98 10.12 12.79
C SER A 296 8.53 8.68 12.62
N PHE A 297 7.22 8.47 12.50
CA PHE A 297 6.58 7.17 12.30
C PHE A 297 5.65 7.23 11.09
N ASN A 298 5.71 6.22 10.22
CA ASN A 298 4.86 6.10 9.05
C ASN A 298 4.23 4.72 8.92
N PHE A 299 2.96 4.67 8.50
CA PHE A 299 2.41 3.49 7.85
C PHE A 299 1.33 3.85 6.84
N ASN A 300 0.87 2.87 6.05
CA ASN A 300 -0.15 3.11 5.04
C ASN A 300 -1.52 2.56 5.45
N PRO A 301 -2.49 3.43 5.80
CA PRO A 301 -3.89 3.06 5.74
C PRO A 301 -4.31 2.49 4.38
N HIS A 302 -3.67 2.94 3.30
CA HIS A 302 -3.88 2.40 1.94
C HIS A 302 -3.31 1.03 1.64
N LYS A 303 -2.66 0.37 2.59
CA LYS A 303 -2.31 -1.04 2.47
C LYS A 303 -3.36 -1.90 3.16
N TRP A 304 -3.42 -1.82 4.49
CA TRP A 304 -4.13 -2.82 5.28
C TRP A 304 -5.11 -2.23 6.31
N LEU A 305 -5.60 -1.01 6.07
CA LEU A 305 -6.60 -0.32 6.90
C LEU A 305 -7.84 0.14 6.12
N LEU A 306 -8.09 -0.44 4.94
CA LEU A 306 -9.31 -0.25 4.14
C LEU A 306 -9.57 1.18 3.61
N VAL A 307 -8.60 2.09 3.69
CA VAL A 307 -8.68 3.44 3.09
C VAL A 307 -8.04 3.41 1.71
N ASN A 308 -8.83 3.49 0.63
CA ASN A 308 -8.31 3.39 -0.75
C ASN A 308 -7.08 4.29 -1.01
N PHE A 309 -6.14 3.77 -1.80
CA PHE A 309 -5.00 4.55 -2.30
C PHE A 309 -5.51 5.84 -2.98
N ASP A 310 -4.92 7.00 -2.73
CA ASP A 310 -3.75 7.33 -1.90
C ASP A 310 -4.11 7.69 -0.44
N CYS A 311 -3.39 7.14 0.54
CA CYS A 311 -3.46 7.50 1.97
C CYS A 311 -2.31 6.87 2.76
N SER A 312 -1.22 7.62 2.94
CA SER A 312 -0.09 7.27 3.81
C SER A 312 -0.08 8.20 5.02
N PHE A 313 -0.01 7.66 6.24
CA PHE A 313 0.04 8.45 7.47
C PHE A 313 1.48 8.59 7.92
N ILE A 314 1.98 9.81 8.07
CA ILE A 314 3.24 10.09 8.79
C ILE A 314 2.94 11.05 9.94
N CYS A 315 3.55 10.79 11.10
CA CYS A 315 3.63 11.76 12.18
C CYS A 315 5.09 12.02 12.54
N HIS A 316 5.36 13.22 13.03
CA HIS A 316 6.67 13.59 13.55
C HIS A 316 6.55 14.59 14.70
N ILE A 317 7.58 14.64 15.52
CA ILE A 317 7.68 15.57 16.65
C ILE A 317 8.38 16.85 16.12
N SER A 318 7.65 17.95 16.05
CA SER A 318 8.17 19.26 15.65
C SER A 318 7.39 20.38 16.34
N SER A 319 8.11 21.26 17.03
CA SER A 319 7.59 22.34 17.88
C SER A 319 6.83 23.45 17.13
N HIS A 320 6.64 23.33 15.82
CA HIS A 320 6.04 24.36 14.98
C HIS A 320 4.98 23.73 14.06
N LEU A 321 3.72 23.76 14.50
CA LEU A 321 2.52 23.50 13.67
C LEU A 321 2.35 24.64 12.65
N ILE A 322 3.25 24.71 11.68
CA ILE A 322 3.18 25.65 10.56
C ILE A 322 2.63 24.85 9.38
N SER A 323 1.40 25.18 8.96
CA SER A 323 0.70 24.80 7.72
C SER A 323 1.16 23.50 7.03
N LEU A 324 0.23 22.55 6.82
CA LEU A 324 0.49 21.25 6.18
C LEU A 324 1.27 21.31 4.85
N GLN A 325 1.27 22.43 4.13
CA GLN A 325 2.12 22.64 2.94
C GLN A 325 3.63 22.50 3.21
N HIS A 326 4.10 22.78 4.43
CA HIS A 326 5.51 22.63 4.80
C HIS A 326 5.85 21.20 5.24
N TRP A 327 4.85 20.31 5.25
CA TRP A 327 4.96 18.94 5.73
C TRP A 327 4.97 17.93 4.57
N GLN A 328 4.97 18.39 3.31
CA GLN A 328 4.96 17.57 2.11
C GLN A 328 5.75 18.22 0.97
N ILE A 329 6.14 17.44 -0.04
CA ILE A 329 6.86 17.92 -1.22
C ILE A 329 5.96 18.74 -2.16
N PRO A 330 4.76 18.27 -2.58
CA PRO A 330 3.90 19.05 -3.47
C PRO A 330 3.20 20.20 -2.72
N LEU A 331 2.88 21.28 -3.43
CA LEU A 331 2.07 22.36 -2.86
C LEU A 331 0.58 21.96 -2.72
N GLY A 332 0.00 21.43 -3.79
CA GLY A 332 -1.41 21.02 -3.83
C GLY A 332 -1.68 19.74 -3.03
N ARG A 333 -2.84 19.67 -2.39
CA ARG A 333 -3.37 18.45 -1.74
C ARG A 333 -4.90 18.41 -1.80
N ARG A 334 -5.44 17.21 -2.03
CA ARG A 334 -6.88 16.94 -2.05
C ARG A 334 -7.41 16.62 -0.65
N PHE A 335 -8.73 16.58 -0.50
CA PHE A 335 -9.44 16.31 0.75
C PHE A 335 -9.45 14.81 1.16
N ARG A 336 -8.26 14.20 1.27
CA ARG A 336 -8.05 12.75 1.48
C ARG A 336 -8.55 12.26 2.84
N SER A 337 -8.60 13.13 3.84
CA SER A 337 -9.10 12.80 5.18
C SER A 337 -10.58 12.41 5.22
N LEU A 338 -11.37 12.76 4.19
CA LEU A 338 -12.74 12.24 4.05
C LEU A 338 -12.76 10.70 3.98
N LYS A 339 -11.81 10.09 3.28
CA LYS A 339 -11.72 8.63 3.16
C LYS A 339 -11.48 7.98 4.52
N MET A 340 -10.55 8.54 5.30
CA MET A 340 -10.30 8.08 6.67
C MET A 340 -11.54 8.24 7.54
N TRP A 341 -12.18 9.40 7.48
CA TRP A 341 -13.38 9.70 8.27
C TRP A 341 -14.53 8.74 7.99
N PHE A 342 -14.82 8.45 6.72
CA PHE A 342 -15.86 7.49 6.34
C PHE A 342 -15.50 6.08 6.80
N VAL A 343 -14.28 5.61 6.51
CA VAL A 343 -13.85 4.26 6.90
C VAL A 343 -13.91 4.07 8.41
N PHE A 344 -13.35 5.02 9.19
CA PHE A 344 -13.31 4.92 10.65
C PHE A 344 -14.71 4.95 11.26
N ARG A 345 -15.64 5.75 10.72
CA ARG A 345 -17.01 5.81 11.22
C ARG A 345 -17.86 4.62 10.80
N MET A 346 -17.71 4.13 9.58
CA MET A 346 -18.57 3.07 9.03
C MET A 346 -18.12 1.66 9.44
N TYR A 347 -16.82 1.42 9.61
CA TYR A 347 -16.32 0.16 10.17
C TYR A 347 -16.26 0.19 11.70
N GLY A 348 -15.92 1.35 12.28
CA GLY A 348 -15.54 1.44 13.69
C GLY A 348 -14.22 0.73 13.99
N LEU A 349 -13.59 1.07 15.13
CA LEU A 349 -12.34 0.45 15.55
C LEU A 349 -12.45 -1.08 15.68
N LYS A 350 -13.57 -1.59 16.23
CA LYS A 350 -13.81 -3.03 16.37
C LYS A 350 -13.87 -3.75 15.02
N GLY A 351 -14.51 -3.15 14.02
CA GLY A 351 -14.59 -3.72 12.66
C GLY A 351 -13.23 -3.78 11.98
N LEU A 352 -12.42 -2.72 12.11
CA LEU A 352 -11.05 -2.70 11.60
C LEU A 352 -10.15 -3.73 12.29
N GLN A 353 -10.24 -3.86 13.62
CA GLN A 353 -9.53 -4.90 14.37
C GLN A 353 -9.95 -6.31 13.94
N ALA A 354 -11.25 -6.56 13.74
CA ALA A 354 -11.75 -7.84 13.27
C ALA A 354 -11.24 -8.20 11.87
N TYR A 355 -11.18 -7.20 10.96
CA TYR A 355 -10.61 -7.36 9.62
C TYR A 355 -9.14 -7.82 9.67
N ILE A 356 -8.30 -7.16 10.47
CA ILE A 356 -6.88 -7.52 10.63
C ILE A 356 -6.76 -8.93 11.22
N ARG A 357 -7.46 -9.22 12.31
CA ARG A 357 -7.45 -10.53 12.97
C ARG A 357 -7.85 -11.66 12.02
N LYS A 358 -8.86 -11.43 11.17
CA LYS A 358 -9.28 -12.39 10.15
C LYS A 358 -8.13 -12.69 9.19
N HIS A 359 -7.47 -11.68 8.63
CA HIS A 359 -6.36 -11.89 7.69
C HIS A 359 -5.16 -12.58 8.34
N VAL A 360 -4.83 -12.25 9.60
CA VAL A 360 -3.78 -12.97 10.36
C VAL A 360 -4.19 -14.43 10.57
N GLY A 361 -5.45 -14.70 10.92
CA GLY A 361 -5.99 -16.06 11.05
C GLY A 361 -5.84 -16.88 9.77
N LEU A 362 -6.18 -16.30 8.62
CA LEU A 362 -6.03 -16.95 7.30
C LEU A 362 -4.55 -17.26 6.97
N ALA A 363 -3.63 -16.35 7.29
CA ALA A 363 -2.20 -16.61 7.11
C ALA A 363 -1.70 -17.74 8.03
N LYS A 364 -2.19 -17.81 9.28
CA LYS A 364 -1.88 -18.91 10.22
C LYS A 364 -2.44 -20.26 9.78
N GLU A 365 -3.61 -20.26 9.14
CA GLU A 365 -4.14 -21.47 8.51
C GLU A 365 -3.26 -21.93 7.37
N PHE A 366 -2.85 -21.04 6.47
CA PHE A 366 -1.92 -21.39 5.39
C PHE A 366 -0.56 -21.86 5.93
N GLU A 367 -0.03 -21.22 6.98
CA GLU A 367 1.18 -21.68 7.67
C GLU A 367 1.02 -23.12 8.16
N THR A 368 -0.10 -23.45 8.80
CA THR A 368 -0.39 -24.80 9.31
C THR A 368 -0.39 -25.83 8.19
N LEU A 369 -0.98 -25.48 7.04
CA LEU A 369 -1.00 -26.35 5.86
C LEU A 369 0.40 -26.59 5.31
N VAL A 370 1.23 -25.55 5.19
CA VAL A 370 2.61 -25.68 4.71
C VAL A 370 3.45 -26.53 5.67
N ARG A 371 3.30 -26.33 6.99
CA ARG A 371 4.04 -27.11 8.01
C ARG A 371 3.63 -28.58 8.04
N ALA A 372 2.40 -28.91 7.66
CA ALA A 372 1.95 -30.29 7.54
C ALA A 372 2.61 -31.03 6.35
N ASP A 373 3.18 -30.31 5.37
CA ASP A 373 3.85 -30.91 4.21
C ASP A 373 5.34 -31.05 4.46
N GLN A 374 5.84 -32.28 4.58
CA GLN A 374 7.27 -32.50 4.77
C GLN A 374 8.14 -32.08 3.58
N ARG A 375 7.54 -31.83 2.41
CA ARG A 375 8.24 -31.35 1.21
C ARG A 375 8.54 -29.85 1.27
N PHE A 376 7.82 -29.09 2.09
CA PHE A 376 7.97 -27.64 2.20
C PHE A 376 8.64 -27.24 3.51
N GLU A 377 9.12 -26.01 3.54
CA GLU A 377 9.64 -25.36 4.74
C GLU A 377 9.17 -23.90 4.81
N ILE A 378 8.94 -23.43 6.03
CA ILE A 378 8.68 -22.02 6.34
C ILE A 378 10.04 -21.31 6.46
N SER A 379 10.21 -20.22 5.72
CA SER A 379 11.50 -19.52 5.58
C SER A 379 11.67 -18.32 6.53
N ALA A 380 10.60 -17.87 7.19
CA ALA A 380 10.62 -16.78 8.18
C ALA A 380 9.42 -16.90 9.14
N ASP A 381 9.50 -16.24 10.30
CA ASP A 381 8.43 -16.21 11.29
C ASP A 381 7.13 -15.60 10.70
N VAL A 382 6.01 -16.31 10.85
CA VAL A 382 4.69 -15.82 10.43
C VAL A 382 4.07 -15.03 11.56
N VAL A 383 4.18 -13.70 11.53
CA VAL A 383 3.62 -12.83 12.58
C VAL A 383 2.25 -12.26 12.18
N LEU A 384 2.14 -11.81 10.93
CA LEU A 384 0.95 -11.14 10.39
C LEU A 384 0.39 -11.89 9.18
N GLY A 385 -0.10 -11.17 8.16
CA GLY A 385 -0.75 -11.74 6.97
C GLY A 385 0.18 -12.24 5.87
N LEU A 386 1.47 -12.49 6.14
CA LEU A 386 2.46 -12.96 5.17
C LEU A 386 3.07 -14.29 5.61
N VAL A 387 3.12 -15.25 4.69
CA VAL A 387 3.82 -16.53 4.85
C VAL A 387 4.89 -16.66 3.78
N CYS A 388 6.13 -16.81 4.23
CA CYS A 388 7.28 -17.10 3.38
C CYS A 388 7.56 -18.60 3.41
N PHE A 389 7.45 -19.26 2.25
CA PHE A 389 7.61 -20.70 2.15
C PHE A 389 8.38 -21.09 0.89
N ARG A 390 8.95 -22.29 0.92
CA ARG A 390 9.63 -22.88 -0.24
C ARG A 390 9.58 -24.40 -0.16
N PHE A 391 9.74 -25.03 -1.32
CA PHE A 391 10.04 -26.46 -1.40
C PHE A 391 11.47 -26.71 -0.92
N LYS A 392 11.68 -27.77 -0.14
CA LYS A 392 13.01 -28.19 0.32
C LYS A 392 13.85 -28.62 -0.87
N GLY A 393 14.98 -27.95 -1.09
CA GLY A 393 15.86 -28.21 -2.24
C GLY A 393 16.41 -26.91 -2.82
N SER A 394 16.65 -26.92 -4.13
CA SER A 394 17.34 -25.84 -4.83
C SER A 394 16.46 -24.60 -5.09
N ASN A 395 17.09 -23.49 -5.48
CA ASN A 395 16.38 -22.27 -5.85
C ASN A 395 15.63 -22.45 -7.18
N GLU A 396 16.22 -23.16 -8.14
CA GLU A 396 15.68 -23.42 -9.48
C GLU A 396 14.37 -24.22 -9.41
N LEU A 397 14.27 -25.13 -8.44
CA LEU A 397 13.04 -25.87 -8.17
C LEU A 397 11.90 -24.94 -7.75
N ASN A 398 12.20 -23.98 -6.88
CA ASN A 398 11.23 -23.00 -6.39
C ASN A 398 10.87 -21.95 -7.45
N GLU A 399 11.83 -21.54 -8.28
CA GLU A 399 11.56 -20.72 -9.47
C GLU A 399 10.63 -21.43 -10.45
N THR A 400 10.87 -22.72 -10.69
CA THR A 400 10.03 -23.55 -11.56
C THR A 400 8.63 -23.68 -10.98
N LEU A 401 8.51 -23.88 -9.66
CA LEU A 401 7.23 -23.90 -8.95
C LEU A 401 6.47 -22.58 -9.15
N LEU A 402 7.12 -21.43 -8.93
CA LEU A 402 6.48 -20.12 -9.11
C LEU A 402 6.04 -19.92 -10.57
N LYS A 403 6.89 -20.24 -11.55
CA LYS A 403 6.56 -20.15 -12.98
C LYS A 403 5.34 -21.00 -13.31
N ARG A 404 5.25 -22.22 -12.76
CA ARG A 404 4.09 -23.11 -12.93
C ARG A 404 2.82 -22.55 -12.30
N ILE A 405 2.90 -22.00 -11.09
CA ILE A 405 1.75 -21.37 -10.40
C ILE A 405 1.24 -20.19 -11.23
N ASN A 406 2.12 -19.26 -11.60
CA ASN A 406 1.73 -18.07 -12.34
C ASN A 406 1.23 -18.41 -13.76
N ARG A 407 1.79 -19.43 -14.43
CA ARG A 407 1.28 -19.92 -15.74
C ARG A 407 -0.08 -20.59 -15.63
N ALA A 408 -0.45 -21.14 -14.47
CA ALA A 408 -1.78 -21.74 -14.27
C ALA A 408 -2.90 -20.69 -14.14
N ARG A 409 -2.55 -19.41 -13.92
CA ARG A 409 -3.48 -18.25 -13.89
C ARG A 409 -4.60 -18.29 -12.85
N LYS A 410 -4.50 -19.16 -11.85
CA LYS A 410 -5.51 -19.29 -10.78
C LYS A 410 -5.26 -18.39 -9.59
N ILE A 411 -4.00 -18.32 -9.17
CA ILE A 411 -3.54 -17.45 -8.11
C ILE A 411 -2.34 -16.67 -8.62
N HIS A 412 -2.05 -15.55 -7.98
CA HIS A 412 -0.85 -14.78 -8.28
C HIS A 412 0.03 -14.66 -7.04
N LEU A 413 1.30 -15.08 -7.18
CA LEU A 413 2.34 -14.98 -6.16
C LEU A 413 3.56 -14.27 -6.74
N VAL A 414 4.37 -13.71 -5.84
CA VAL A 414 5.67 -13.14 -6.15
C VAL A 414 6.74 -13.74 -5.24
N PRO A 415 8.00 -13.80 -5.67
CA PRO A 415 9.08 -14.31 -4.85
C PRO A 415 9.75 -13.20 -4.03
N CYS A 416 10.65 -13.60 -3.13
CA CYS A 416 11.74 -12.78 -2.64
C CYS A 416 13.02 -13.62 -2.49
N GLN A 417 14.10 -12.95 -2.12
CA GLN A 417 15.32 -13.59 -1.67
C GLN A 417 15.49 -13.37 -0.17
N LEU A 418 15.79 -14.44 0.58
CA LEU A 418 16.14 -14.40 1.99
C LEU A 418 17.44 -15.16 2.20
N ALA A 419 18.50 -14.47 2.63
CA ALA A 419 19.83 -15.05 2.80
C ALA A 419 20.29 -15.92 1.60
N GLY A 420 20.11 -15.41 0.37
CA GLY A 420 20.47 -16.11 -0.87
C GLY A 420 19.51 -17.22 -1.32
N LYS A 421 18.45 -17.51 -0.56
CA LYS A 421 17.42 -18.51 -0.93
C LYS A 421 16.27 -17.85 -1.67
N PHE A 422 15.81 -18.49 -2.75
CA PHE A 422 14.58 -18.13 -3.45
C PHE A 422 13.37 -18.64 -2.66
N VAL A 423 12.46 -17.72 -2.31
CA VAL A 423 11.32 -17.96 -1.41
C VAL A 423 10.05 -17.45 -2.06
N LEU A 424 8.95 -18.21 -1.96
CA LEU A 424 7.63 -17.79 -2.39
C LEU A 424 6.93 -17.04 -1.26
N ARG A 425 6.25 -15.95 -1.59
CA ARG A 425 5.50 -15.12 -0.63
C ARG A 425 4.01 -15.28 -0.85
N PHE A 426 3.30 -15.74 0.18
CA PHE A 426 1.84 -15.79 0.23
C PHE A 426 1.33 -14.69 1.17
N ALA A 427 0.79 -13.61 0.62
CA ALA A 427 0.24 -12.48 1.39
C ALA A 427 -1.29 -12.47 1.31
N VAL A 428 -2.00 -12.49 2.44
CA VAL A 428 -3.47 -12.38 2.47
C VAL A 428 -3.89 -10.95 2.13
N CYS A 429 -4.37 -10.72 0.91
CA CYS A 429 -4.59 -9.38 0.38
C CYS A 429 -6.06 -8.92 0.38
N ALA A 430 -6.93 -9.58 -0.38
CA ALA A 430 -8.27 -9.07 -0.63
C ALA A 430 -9.17 -9.11 0.60
N ARG A 431 -10.02 -8.09 0.75
CA ARG A 431 -11.01 -7.98 1.83
C ARG A 431 -12.01 -9.14 1.87
N THR A 432 -12.30 -9.71 0.71
CA THR A 432 -13.24 -10.81 0.51
C THR A 432 -12.61 -12.19 0.64
N THR A 433 -11.32 -12.29 0.98
CA THR A 433 -10.69 -13.59 1.22
C THR A 433 -11.39 -14.27 2.40
N GLU A 434 -11.92 -15.46 2.19
CA GLU A 434 -12.60 -16.27 3.19
C GLU A 434 -11.87 -17.61 3.39
N ARG A 435 -12.20 -18.29 4.48
CA ARG A 435 -11.85 -19.70 4.65
C ARG A 435 -12.65 -20.51 3.63
N GLU A 436 -12.02 -21.45 2.95
CA GLU A 436 -12.79 -22.49 2.26
C GLU A 436 -13.41 -23.42 3.31
N ILE A 437 -14.74 -23.33 3.49
CA ILE A 437 -15.49 -24.30 4.28
C ILE A 437 -15.42 -25.63 3.52
N ARG A 438 -14.82 -26.65 4.12
CA ARG A 438 -14.87 -28.03 3.61
C ARG A 438 -16.32 -28.46 3.50
N SER A 439 -16.91 -28.41 2.30
CA SER A 439 -18.13 -29.15 2.00
C SER A 439 -17.78 -30.62 1.73
N GLU A 440 -17.23 -31.30 2.74
CA GLU A 440 -17.42 -32.74 2.85
C GLU A 440 -18.88 -32.95 3.25
N ASN A 441 -19.80 -32.97 2.27
CA ASN A 441 -21.10 -33.65 2.28
C ASN A 441 -22.03 -33.10 1.20
N HIS A 442 -22.00 -33.69 0.00
CA HIS A 442 -23.21 -34.01 -0.77
C HIS A 442 -22.88 -34.97 -1.92
N ILE A 443 -22.47 -36.20 -1.58
CA ILE A 443 -22.90 -37.35 -2.37
C ILE A 443 -24.21 -37.78 -1.73
N ARG A 444 -25.35 -37.40 -2.33
CA ARG A 444 -26.64 -37.95 -1.93
C ARG A 444 -26.70 -39.40 -2.41
N PRO A 445 -26.96 -40.40 -1.55
CA PRO A 445 -27.43 -41.70 -2.00
C PRO A 445 -28.81 -41.51 -2.62
N GLY A 446 -29.06 -42.17 -3.76
CA GLY A 446 -30.35 -42.12 -4.42
C GLY A 446 -31.47 -42.64 -3.52
N GLN A 447 -32.61 -41.96 -3.58
CA GLN A 447 -33.91 -42.59 -3.32
C GLN A 447 -34.91 -42.10 -4.35
N ASN A 448 -35.35 -43.05 -5.17
CA ASN A 448 -36.63 -43.05 -5.86
C ASN A 448 -37.75 -42.94 -4.83
N GLY A 449 -38.82 -42.21 -5.15
CA GLY A 449 -40.05 -42.25 -4.37
C GLY A 449 -40.94 -41.05 -4.61
N ALA A 450 -41.86 -41.17 -5.58
CA ALA A 450 -42.97 -40.26 -5.77
C ALA A 450 -43.90 -40.25 -4.54
N THR A 451 -44.45 -39.08 -4.18
CA THR A 451 -45.90 -38.92 -3.91
C THR A 451 -46.27 -37.44 -3.68
N SER A 452 -47.46 -37.13 -4.18
CA SER A 452 -48.19 -35.86 -4.13
C SER A 452 -48.79 -35.58 -2.75
N SER A 453 -48.83 -34.31 -2.32
CA SER A 453 -50.04 -33.68 -1.74
C SER A 453 -49.89 -32.20 -1.36
N ARG A 454 -50.74 -31.36 -1.99
CA ARG A 454 -51.52 -30.19 -1.52
C ARG A 454 -51.06 -29.28 -0.36
N LEU A 455 -51.02 -27.98 -0.71
CA LEU A 455 -51.75 -26.82 -0.12
C LEU A 455 -51.94 -26.72 1.41
N THR A 456 -51.47 -25.60 1.98
CA THR A 456 -52.35 -24.64 2.70
C THR A 456 -51.67 -23.27 2.90
N ARG A 457 -52.43 -22.22 2.57
CA ARG A 457 -52.16 -20.80 2.87
C ARG A 457 -52.53 -20.50 4.32
N SER A 458 -51.83 -19.56 4.95
CA SER A 458 -52.37 -18.78 6.07
C SER A 458 -51.96 -17.30 5.93
N ARG A 459 -52.98 -16.45 5.72
CA ARG A 459 -52.94 -14.98 5.83
C ARG A 459 -53.17 -14.61 7.29
N ARG A 460 -52.52 -13.56 7.79
CA ARG A 460 -53.13 -12.68 8.81
C ARG A 460 -52.79 -11.21 8.56
N THR A 461 -53.80 -10.40 8.85
CA THR A 461 -54.13 -9.06 8.38
C THR A 461 -53.69 -7.95 9.34
N LEU A 462 -53.63 -6.73 8.77
CA LEU A 462 -53.50 -5.43 9.44
C LEU A 462 -54.60 -5.16 10.49
N SER A 463 -54.26 -4.31 11.47
CA SER A 463 -55.21 -3.45 12.19
C SER A 463 -54.61 -2.05 12.41
N ARG A 464 -55.46 -1.03 12.31
CA ARG A 464 -55.13 0.40 12.14
C ARG A 464 -55.84 1.22 13.24
N THR A 465 -55.13 2.22 13.81
CA THR A 465 -55.60 3.53 14.37
C THR A 465 -56.50 3.57 15.64
N PRO A 466 -56.74 4.72 16.36
CA PRO A 466 -56.42 6.15 16.08
C PRO A 466 -55.96 7.09 17.24
N GLY A 467 -55.51 8.31 16.86
CA GLY A 467 -55.79 9.62 17.52
C GLY A 467 -54.81 10.13 18.59
N SER A 468 -54.62 11.43 18.89
CA SER A 468 -54.75 12.76 18.25
C SER A 468 -54.38 13.82 19.32
N ARG A 469 -54.06 15.06 18.91
CA ARG A 469 -53.84 16.34 19.66
C ARG A 469 -52.40 16.65 20.11
N ALA A 470 -51.96 17.90 20.23
CA ALA A 470 -52.08 19.19 19.51
C ALA A 470 -51.28 20.23 20.33
N ILE A 471 -51.07 21.44 19.75
CA ILE A 471 -50.59 22.71 20.35
C ILE A 471 -49.04 22.87 20.29
N GLY A 472 -48.45 23.99 19.84
CA GLY A 472 -48.98 25.28 19.39
C GLY A 472 -47.86 26.09 18.70
N GLY A 473 -48.28 27.07 17.88
CA GLY A 473 -47.36 27.94 17.14
C GLY A 473 -46.96 29.20 17.88
N LYS A 474 -45.95 29.89 17.35
CA LYS A 474 -45.82 31.35 17.32
C LYS A 474 -44.79 31.76 16.26
N ALA A 475 -45.22 32.62 15.34
CA ALA A 475 -44.40 33.38 14.41
C ALA A 475 -43.98 34.70 15.08
N TYR A 476 -42.83 35.29 14.70
CA TYR A 476 -42.76 36.68 14.21
C TYR A 476 -41.38 37.12 13.69
N ARG A 477 -41.45 37.77 12.52
CA ARG A 477 -40.74 38.94 11.96
C ARG A 477 -39.21 39.02 11.75
N ARG A 478 -38.94 39.38 10.50
CA ARG A 478 -37.79 40.07 9.89
C ARG A 478 -37.35 41.33 10.65
N SER A 479 -36.03 41.57 10.64
CA SER A 479 -35.44 42.90 10.62
C SER A 479 -34.34 42.96 9.54
N LEU A 480 -34.42 44.02 8.74
CA LEU A 480 -33.39 44.50 7.82
C LEU A 480 -32.32 45.23 8.63
N GLY A 481 -31.05 45.04 8.30
CA GLY A 481 -29.91 45.75 8.86
C GLY A 481 -28.84 45.95 7.80
N GLN A 482 -28.42 47.20 7.63
CA GLN A 482 -27.60 47.76 6.56
C GLN A 482 -26.20 47.14 6.46
N VAL A 483 -25.71 46.98 5.23
CA VAL A 483 -24.29 46.76 4.93
C VAL A 483 -23.71 48.09 4.45
N CYS A 484 -22.78 48.65 5.24
CA CYS A 484 -21.92 49.74 4.83
C CYS A 484 -20.88 49.24 3.82
N THR A 485 -20.83 49.91 2.68
CA THR A 485 -19.75 49.86 1.69
C THR A 485 -18.50 50.55 2.25
N MET A 486 -17.38 49.83 2.35
CA MET A 486 -16.05 50.43 2.22
C MET A 486 -15.26 49.63 1.19
N ALA A 487 -15.07 50.25 0.04
CA ALA A 487 -14.18 49.80 -1.01
C ALA A 487 -12.75 50.21 -0.67
N SER A 488 -11.82 49.27 -0.72
CA SER A 488 -10.40 49.57 -0.89
C SER A 488 -9.84 48.55 -1.87
N GLU A 489 -9.67 48.99 -3.12
CA GLU A 489 -8.87 48.32 -4.15
C GLU A 489 -7.39 48.31 -3.76
N PRO A 490 -6.64 47.27 -4.15
CA PRO A 490 -5.28 47.47 -4.61
C PRO A 490 -5.16 47.10 -6.09
N GLN A 491 -4.81 48.11 -6.88
CA GLN A 491 -4.33 48.00 -8.25
C GLN A 491 -3.06 47.14 -8.30
N TRP A 492 -3.03 46.11 -9.15
CA TRP A 492 -1.80 45.48 -9.61
C TRP A 492 -1.55 45.89 -11.05
N SER A 493 -0.64 46.84 -11.23
CA SER A 493 -0.13 47.26 -12.53
C SER A 493 0.88 46.23 -13.05
N TRP A 494 0.64 45.76 -14.27
CA TRP A 494 1.60 44.98 -15.04
C TRP A 494 2.67 45.94 -15.60
N MET A 495 3.89 45.88 -15.08
CA MET A 495 5.05 46.46 -15.75
C MET A 495 5.76 45.36 -16.55
N SER A 496 5.60 45.42 -17.88
CA SER A 496 6.47 44.71 -18.81
C SER A 496 7.83 45.38 -18.82
N GLN A 497 8.89 44.68 -18.41
CA GLN A 497 10.25 45.06 -18.76
C GLN A 497 10.70 44.22 -19.96
N ARG A 498 11.00 44.93 -21.05
CA ARG A 498 11.75 44.43 -22.19
C ARG A 498 13.23 44.39 -21.81
N GLU A 499 13.91 43.30 -22.10
CA GLU A 499 15.36 43.27 -22.26
C GLU A 499 15.75 42.91 -23.71
N PRO A 500 16.93 43.34 -24.18
CA PRO A 500 17.23 43.47 -25.59
C PRO A 500 17.93 42.26 -26.20
N GLU A 501 17.85 42.23 -27.53
CA GLU A 501 18.35 41.22 -28.45
C GLU A 501 19.86 40.92 -28.31
N GLY A 502 20.21 39.63 -28.36
CA GLY A 502 21.58 39.13 -28.36
C GLY A 502 21.73 37.83 -29.15
N THR A 503 21.94 37.97 -30.45
CA THR A 503 22.72 37.12 -31.37
C THR A 503 22.68 35.58 -31.18
N VAL A 504 21.83 34.91 -31.97
CA VAL A 504 21.88 33.45 -32.19
C VAL A 504 22.94 33.13 -33.25
N ARG A 505 24.01 32.42 -32.86
CA ARG A 505 24.93 31.75 -33.81
C ARG A 505 24.45 30.31 -34.04
N HIS A 506 24.19 30.00 -35.30
CA HIS A 506 23.99 28.65 -35.81
C HIS A 506 25.19 27.75 -35.51
N LEU A 507 24.93 26.60 -34.86
CA LEU A 507 25.83 25.45 -34.91
C LEU A 507 25.05 24.22 -35.39
N SER A 508 25.61 23.64 -36.46
CA SER A 508 25.11 22.54 -37.26
C SER A 508 24.97 21.24 -36.48
N ARG A 509 23.86 20.53 -36.72
CA ARG A 509 23.68 19.10 -36.41
C ARG A 509 24.69 18.28 -37.21
N LYS A 510 25.57 17.55 -36.51
CA LYS A 510 26.27 16.37 -37.05
C LYS A 510 25.85 15.14 -36.27
N GLN A 511 25.61 14.08 -37.05
CA GLN A 511 25.21 12.73 -36.68
C GLN A 511 26.10 12.12 -35.59
N VAL A 512 25.48 11.36 -34.68
CA VAL A 512 26.17 10.25 -33.99
C VAL A 512 25.25 9.02 -33.98
N HIS A 513 25.86 7.92 -34.38
CA HIS A 513 25.30 6.61 -34.65
C HIS A 513 24.77 5.87 -33.41
N LEU A 514 23.73 5.07 -33.66
CA LEU A 514 23.32 3.89 -32.89
C LEU A 514 24.49 2.91 -32.70
N SER A 515 24.66 2.40 -31.48
CA SER A 515 25.22 1.05 -31.28
C SER A 515 24.37 0.29 -30.25
N GLN A 516 23.62 -0.68 -30.77
CA GLN A 516 23.10 -1.80 -30.00
C GLN A 516 24.25 -2.81 -29.84
N ALA A 517 24.54 -3.24 -28.61
CA ALA A 517 25.38 -4.40 -28.36
C ALA A 517 24.54 -5.48 -27.68
N LYS A 518 24.05 -6.42 -28.52
CA LYS A 518 23.68 -7.78 -28.12
C LYS A 518 24.97 -8.52 -27.76
N ASN A 519 24.95 -9.32 -26.68
CA ASN A 519 25.85 -10.47 -26.54
C ASN A 519 25.17 -11.57 -25.72
N SER A 520 24.48 -12.44 -26.45
CA SER A 520 24.39 -13.87 -26.14
C SER A 520 25.41 -14.55 -27.03
N PRO A 521 26.02 -15.67 -26.59
CA PRO A 521 26.42 -16.60 -27.63
C PRO A 521 26.19 -18.10 -27.32
N TYR A 522 25.84 -18.78 -28.41
CA TYR A 522 26.03 -20.21 -28.76
C TYR A 522 24.99 -21.26 -28.36
N LEU A 523 24.08 -21.50 -29.33
CA LEU A 523 23.76 -22.84 -29.86
C LEU A 523 24.94 -23.36 -30.70
N LEU A 524 25.24 -24.67 -30.63
CA LEU A 524 25.56 -25.53 -31.79
C LEU A 524 25.65 -27.02 -31.40
N HIS A 525 24.72 -27.78 -32.00
CA HIS A 525 24.81 -29.13 -32.59
C HIS A 525 24.94 -30.45 -31.81
N HIS A 526 23.98 -31.31 -32.16
CA HIS A 526 23.87 -32.76 -32.13
C HIS A 526 25.16 -33.59 -32.21
N LEU A 527 25.24 -34.61 -31.35
CA LEU A 527 25.61 -35.98 -31.69
C LEU A 527 24.81 -36.94 -30.79
N GLY A 528 24.16 -37.93 -31.40
CA GLY A 528 23.35 -38.90 -30.68
C GLY A 528 24.18 -40.04 -30.10
N MET A 529 23.79 -40.52 -28.92
CA MET A 529 23.89 -41.93 -28.55
C MET A 529 22.72 -42.29 -27.63
N ARG A 530 21.95 -43.29 -28.06
CA ARG A 530 20.93 -43.97 -27.26
C ARG A 530 21.64 -44.95 -26.33
N PHE A 531 21.33 -44.88 -25.04
CA PHE A 531 21.49 -46.01 -24.14
C PHE A 531 20.10 -46.43 -23.63
N HIS A 532 19.76 -47.69 -23.88
CA HIS A 532 18.66 -48.42 -23.26
C HIS A 532 19.26 -49.36 -22.22
N SER A 533 18.72 -49.37 -21.00
CA SER A 533 18.23 -50.53 -20.22
C SER A 533 17.97 -50.11 -18.75
N PRO A 534 17.30 -50.90 -17.88
CA PRO A 534 15.84 -50.97 -17.82
C PRO A 534 15.28 -50.81 -16.38
N GLY A 535 13.97 -50.51 -16.30
CA GLY A 535 13.10 -51.08 -15.27
C GLY A 535 13.08 -50.43 -13.88
N LEU A 536 12.03 -49.67 -13.61
CA LEU A 536 11.24 -49.76 -12.37
C LEU A 536 9.81 -49.32 -12.71
N GLY A 537 8.84 -50.19 -12.42
CA GLY A 537 7.44 -50.07 -12.81
C GLY A 537 6.64 -48.99 -12.07
N PRO A 538 5.34 -48.83 -12.41
CA PRO A 538 4.55 -47.66 -12.08
C PRO A 538 3.84 -47.82 -10.73
N CYS A 539 4.35 -47.15 -9.69
CA CYS A 539 3.64 -47.01 -8.41
C CYS A 539 3.66 -45.54 -7.94
N LEU A 540 3.17 -44.61 -8.76
CA LEU A 540 3.03 -43.19 -8.35
C LEU A 540 1.77 -42.51 -8.89
N ASN A 541 0.71 -43.30 -9.14
CA ASN A 541 -0.63 -42.78 -9.44
C ASN A 541 -1.59 -43.15 -8.32
N ARG A 542 -1.52 -42.42 -7.20
CA ARG A 542 -2.61 -42.18 -6.22
C ARG A 542 -1.98 -41.64 -4.94
N MET A 543 -2.08 -40.34 -4.73
CA MET A 543 -2.27 -39.70 -3.41
C MET A 543 -2.27 -38.18 -3.63
N SER A 544 -3.47 -37.61 -3.75
CA SER A 544 -3.67 -36.17 -3.70
C SER A 544 -3.30 -35.68 -2.30
N ALA A 545 -2.22 -34.91 -2.17
CA ALA A 545 -1.82 -34.36 -0.88
C ALA A 545 -2.89 -33.34 -0.37
N PRO A 546 -3.29 -33.40 0.91
CA PRO A 546 -4.37 -32.59 1.47
C PRO A 546 -4.08 -31.08 1.61
N ILE A 547 -2.86 -30.64 1.27
CA ILE A 547 -2.35 -29.29 1.62
C ILE A 547 -2.77 -28.21 0.63
N PHE A 548 -3.12 -28.61 -0.59
CA PHE A 548 -3.50 -27.68 -1.64
C PHE A 548 -5.01 -27.50 -1.79
N ARG A 549 -5.84 -28.21 -0.99
CA ARG A 549 -7.31 -28.14 -1.04
C ARG A 549 -7.95 -26.93 -0.35
N CYS A 550 -7.15 -26.01 0.20
CA CYS A 550 -7.65 -24.85 0.93
C CYS A 550 -7.16 -23.54 0.29
N LEU A 551 -8.06 -22.56 0.18
CA LEU A 551 -7.91 -21.22 -0.40
C LEU A 551 -7.91 -21.14 -1.94
N GLY A 552 -8.56 -22.09 -2.64
CA GLY A 552 -8.62 -22.09 -4.13
C GLY A 552 -7.30 -22.43 -4.84
N ILE A 553 -6.25 -22.77 -4.08
CA ILE A 553 -4.92 -23.20 -4.57
C ILE A 553 -5.00 -24.57 -5.29
N CYS A 554 -6.10 -25.29 -5.11
CA CYS A 554 -6.21 -26.72 -5.35
C CYS A 554 -6.13 -27.17 -6.80
N THR A 555 -6.66 -26.40 -7.73
CA THR A 555 -6.73 -26.89 -9.11
C THR A 555 -5.48 -26.57 -9.93
N ALA A 556 -4.47 -25.90 -9.36
CA ALA A 556 -3.17 -25.68 -10.01
C ALA A 556 -2.12 -26.73 -9.59
N LEU A 557 -1.99 -27.04 -8.29
CA LEU A 557 -0.87 -27.87 -7.80
C LEU A 557 -1.17 -29.38 -7.77
N ASN A 558 -2.43 -29.80 -7.63
CA ASN A 558 -2.79 -31.23 -7.61
C ASN A 558 -2.68 -31.95 -8.97
N LYS A 559 -2.53 -31.22 -10.09
CA LYS A 559 -2.30 -31.80 -11.43
C LYS A 559 -0.83 -31.78 -11.87
N MET A 560 0.07 -31.27 -11.03
CA MET A 560 1.48 -31.18 -11.37
C MET A 560 2.22 -32.40 -10.81
N SER A 561 2.14 -33.51 -11.53
CA SER A 561 3.17 -34.55 -11.45
C SER A 561 4.52 -33.90 -11.81
N LEU A 562 5.38 -33.74 -10.81
CA LEU A 562 6.81 -33.52 -11.04
C LEU A 562 7.43 -34.92 -11.21
N PRO A 563 8.32 -35.11 -12.21
CA PRO A 563 9.01 -36.37 -12.43
C PRO A 563 9.89 -36.77 -11.24
#